data_AF-A0A5D2QH60-F1
#
_entry.id   AF-A0A5D2QH60-F1
#
_cell.length_a   1.000
_cell.length_b   1.000
_cell.length_c   1.000
_cell.angle_alpha   90.00
_cell.angle_beta   90.00
_cell.angle_gamma   90.00
#
_symmetry.space_group_name_H-M   'P 1'
#
loop_
_entity.id
_entity.type
_entity.pdbx_description
1 polymer ?
#
loop_
_entity_poly.entity_id
_entity_poly.type
_entity_poly.pdbx_seq_one_letter_code
_entity_poly.pdbx_strand_id
1 'polypeptide(L)'
;MEKVILEEKDAVDWIYRGEGAANLILAYTGSSPAFIGKVLRIQKSQRNGKSGVKEGRALTTHERLLWRENKELTASSNREILEQLYVKHVMSPLLGPKHVDVGIRVLVTKEFLKSVEKNVTCHRPAWRVHSSQVDVNRDSVLILSDHSIFPDGNLKREPCITVEIKPKCGFLPISRFITEENAVKRNVVRFRMHQALKLHNQEISEYSEYNPLDLFSGSREGIQKAIEALYATPQNNFRVFLNGSIVFGGLGGGTNSTTVQVGEAFEDILKNFIQADNGQRTTSFLQLVAETIYTSGALEQLLEVQKLDTYDIEGAIHAYYNIISQPCIVCRELSKDKLSCRYTSLHSIPLDQSLKIVKDYLIAATAKDCSLMISFRPKEDGRLPSHNTVYLGSTNQAFEYKVYFIDLDLKPLKKMEAYYELDKKIVSCYSQMVKTEHETDKAVTINSNGSVRDQRYALEDSLFTEGCTGKCK
;
A
#
# COMPACT_ATOMS: atom_id res chain seq x y z
N MET A 1 0.85 -32.57 15.61
CA MET A 1 -0.17 -32.44 14.54
C MET A 1 0.19 -33.44 13.47
N GLU A 2 -0.72 -34.35 13.14
CA GLU A 2 -0.59 -35.19 11.95
C GLU A 2 -0.28 -34.31 10.74
N LYS A 3 0.53 -34.83 9.83
CA LYS A 3 0.99 -34.11 8.65
C LYS A 3 -0.19 -34.01 7.67
N VAL A 4 -1.02 -32.97 7.83
CA VAL A 4 -2.17 -32.74 6.95
C VAL A 4 -1.64 -32.41 5.55
N ILE A 5 -2.10 -33.16 4.55
CA ILE A 5 -1.82 -32.96 3.13
C ILE A 5 -3.16 -32.70 2.46
N LEU A 6 -3.29 -31.59 1.72
CA LEU A 6 -4.50 -31.31 0.94
C LEU A 6 -4.45 -32.07 -0.39
N GLU A 7 -5.46 -32.90 -0.60
CA GLU A 7 -5.65 -33.75 -1.77
C GLU A 7 -6.69 -33.16 -2.71
N GLU A 8 -6.81 -33.71 -3.93
CA GLU A 8 -7.76 -33.24 -4.95
C GLU A 8 -9.18 -33.05 -4.43
N LYS A 9 -9.66 -33.99 -3.60
CA LYS A 9 -11.01 -33.97 -3.00
C LYS A 9 -11.26 -32.75 -2.12
N ASP A 10 -10.21 -32.20 -1.51
CA ASP A 10 -10.33 -31.08 -0.57
C ASP A 10 -10.51 -29.75 -1.31
N ALA A 11 -10.23 -29.69 -2.63
CA ALA A 11 -10.31 -28.45 -3.42
C ALA A 11 -11.73 -27.85 -3.48
N VAL A 12 -12.77 -28.65 -3.24
CA VAL A 12 -14.17 -28.19 -3.23
C VAL A 12 -14.51 -27.35 -2.00
N ASP A 13 -13.74 -27.49 -0.92
CA ASP A 13 -13.96 -26.76 0.33
C ASP A 13 -13.34 -25.35 0.32
N TRP A 14 -12.72 -24.93 -0.79
CA TRP A 14 -12.02 -23.64 -0.90
C TRP A 14 -12.63 -22.79 -2.01
N ILE A 15 -13.14 -21.62 -1.64
CA ILE A 15 -13.77 -20.67 -2.58
C ILE A 15 -12.87 -19.46 -2.83
N TYR A 16 -12.99 -18.87 -4.01
CA TYR A 16 -12.25 -17.66 -4.36
C TYR A 16 -12.59 -16.49 -3.43
N ARG A 17 -11.58 -15.88 -2.79
CA ARG A 17 -11.73 -14.66 -1.99
C ARG A 17 -11.14 -13.43 -2.67
N GLY A 18 -9.99 -13.59 -3.34
CA GLY A 18 -9.31 -12.50 -4.03
C GLY A 18 -7.94 -12.90 -4.54
N GLU A 19 -7.27 -11.99 -5.24
CA GLU A 19 -5.89 -12.20 -5.68
C GLU A 19 -5.12 -10.89 -5.84
N GLY A 20 -3.82 -10.98 -5.57
CA GLY A 20 -2.84 -9.95 -5.89
C GLY A 20 -2.09 -10.27 -7.18
N ALA A 21 -0.95 -9.63 -7.41
CA ALA A 21 -0.09 -9.99 -8.54
C ALA A 21 0.57 -11.36 -8.36
N ALA A 22 1.01 -11.66 -7.13
CA ALA A 22 1.80 -12.85 -6.81
C ALA A 22 0.99 -14.02 -6.25
N ASN A 23 -0.14 -13.76 -5.59
CA ASN A 23 -0.86 -14.78 -4.81
C ASN A 23 -2.36 -14.79 -5.09
N LEU A 24 -2.94 -15.98 -4.99
CA LEU A 24 -4.36 -16.27 -4.97
C LEU A 24 -4.77 -16.56 -3.51
N ILE A 25 -5.91 -16.02 -3.07
CA ILE A 25 -6.46 -16.20 -1.74
C ILE A 25 -7.80 -16.93 -1.83
N LEU A 26 -7.95 -18.03 -1.10
CA LEU A 26 -9.17 -18.83 -1.02
C LEU A 26 -9.68 -18.90 0.41
N ALA A 27 -10.98 -18.79 0.63
CA ALA A 27 -11.59 -18.97 1.94
C ALA A 27 -12.10 -20.41 2.12
N TYR A 28 -11.94 -20.96 3.32
CA TYR A 28 -12.47 -22.27 3.67
C TYR A 28 -13.99 -22.21 3.89
N THR A 29 -14.72 -23.14 3.27
CA THR A 29 -16.18 -23.30 3.40
C THR A 29 -16.60 -24.71 3.81
N GLY A 30 -15.65 -25.62 3.99
CA GLY A 30 -15.95 -26.97 4.48
C GLY A 30 -16.25 -27.01 5.98
N SER A 31 -16.35 -28.21 6.52
CA SER A 31 -16.73 -28.46 7.93
C SER A 31 -15.56 -28.86 8.84
N SER A 32 -14.33 -28.96 8.31
CA SER A 32 -13.17 -29.37 9.11
C SER A 32 -12.82 -28.30 10.16
N PRO A 33 -12.82 -28.63 11.46
CA PRO A 33 -12.46 -27.69 12.53
C PRO A 33 -11.06 -27.09 12.38
N ALA A 34 -10.13 -27.80 11.71
CA ALA A 34 -8.77 -27.33 11.50
C ALA A 34 -8.69 -26.10 10.56
N PHE A 35 -9.68 -25.92 9.68
CA PHE A 35 -9.67 -24.90 8.64
C PHE A 35 -10.81 -23.89 8.74
N ILE A 36 -11.77 -24.07 9.66
CA ILE A 36 -12.80 -23.06 9.94
C ILE A 36 -12.14 -21.73 10.29
N GLY A 37 -12.57 -20.66 9.61
CA GLY A 37 -12.03 -19.33 9.80
C GLY A 37 -10.62 -19.14 9.22
N LYS A 38 -10.21 -19.96 8.25
CA LYS A 38 -8.91 -19.87 7.57
C LYS A 38 -9.03 -19.52 6.10
N VAL A 39 -7.96 -18.95 5.57
CA VAL A 39 -7.74 -18.75 4.14
C VAL A 39 -6.49 -19.47 3.67
N LEU A 40 -6.52 -19.97 2.43
CA LEU A 40 -5.36 -20.48 1.71
C LEU A 40 -4.72 -19.36 0.89
N ARG A 41 -3.41 -19.17 1.03
CA ARG A 41 -2.58 -18.32 0.18
C ARG A 41 -1.72 -19.19 -0.73
N ILE A 42 -1.96 -19.10 -2.02
CA ILE A 42 -1.34 -19.93 -3.07
C ILE A 42 -0.54 -19.02 -4.02
N GLN A 43 0.72 -19.37 -4.28
CA GLN A 43 1.56 -18.63 -5.23
C GLN A 43 1.09 -18.84 -6.68
N LYS A 44 1.24 -17.78 -7.48
CA LYS A 44 0.96 -17.79 -8.91
C LYS A 44 2.24 -17.76 -9.73
N SER A 45 2.19 -18.40 -10.89
CA SER A 45 3.19 -18.28 -11.94
C SER A 45 2.70 -17.29 -13.02
N GLN A 46 3.59 -16.43 -13.50
CA GLN A 46 3.30 -15.49 -14.58
C GLN A 46 3.39 -16.22 -15.92
N ARG A 47 2.37 -16.09 -16.78
CA ARG A 47 2.36 -16.79 -18.10
C ARG A 47 3.45 -16.27 -19.05
N ASN A 48 3.72 -14.96 -19.01
CA ASN A 48 4.68 -14.29 -19.90
C ASN A 48 6.01 -13.94 -19.21
N GLY A 49 6.24 -14.42 -17.98
CA GLY A 49 7.45 -14.14 -17.23
C GLY A 49 8.56 -15.13 -17.58
N LYS A 50 9.71 -14.64 -18.05
CA LYS A 50 10.95 -15.42 -17.94
C LYS A 50 11.16 -15.69 -16.45
N SER A 51 10.94 -16.91 -15.98
CA SER A 51 11.28 -17.33 -14.62
C SER A 51 12.80 -17.25 -14.46
N GLY A 52 13.31 -16.06 -14.13
CA GLY A 52 14.74 -15.77 -14.02
C GLY A 52 15.42 -16.45 -12.84
N VAL A 53 14.69 -17.26 -12.08
CA VAL A 53 15.24 -18.12 -11.03
C VAL A 53 15.51 -19.46 -11.69
N LYS A 54 16.79 -19.75 -11.95
CA LYS A 54 17.24 -21.11 -12.28
C LYS A 54 16.62 -22.07 -11.27
N GLU A 55 15.92 -23.08 -11.76
CA GLU A 55 15.27 -24.13 -10.99
C GLU A 55 16.18 -24.59 -9.83
N GLY A 56 15.75 -24.35 -8.59
CA GLY A 56 16.36 -24.93 -7.38
C GLY A 56 16.85 -24.00 -6.27
N ARG A 57 16.78 -22.65 -6.39
CA ARG A 57 17.19 -21.74 -5.27
C ARG A 57 16.18 -20.62 -5.00
N ALA A 58 15.70 -20.53 -3.75
CA ALA A 58 14.75 -19.49 -3.31
C ALA A 58 15.34 -18.07 -3.26
N LEU A 59 16.66 -17.96 -3.07
CA LEU A 59 17.43 -16.71 -3.02
C LEU A 59 18.61 -16.77 -4.00
N THR A 60 18.88 -15.64 -4.66
CA THR A 60 20.11 -15.42 -5.43
C THR A 60 21.33 -15.29 -4.52
N THR A 61 22.54 -15.37 -5.09
CA THR A 61 23.79 -15.21 -4.33
C THR A 61 23.85 -13.87 -3.58
N HIS A 62 23.47 -12.77 -4.24
CA HIS A 62 23.46 -11.45 -3.63
C HIS A 62 22.37 -11.30 -2.56
N GLU A 63 21.20 -11.92 -2.73
CA GLU A 63 20.18 -11.91 -1.68
C GLU A 63 20.60 -12.73 -0.46
N ARG A 64 21.32 -13.86 -0.65
CA ARG A 64 21.91 -14.59 0.50
C ARG A 64 22.91 -13.74 1.26
N LEU A 65 23.73 -12.97 0.55
CA LEU A 65 24.65 -12.00 1.16
C LEU A 65 23.88 -10.92 1.93
N LEU A 66 22.80 -10.38 1.34
CA LEU A 66 21.96 -9.35 1.95
C LEU A 66 21.30 -9.82 3.24
N TRP A 67 20.80 -11.06 3.25
CA TRP A 67 20.07 -11.65 4.38
C TRP A 67 20.94 -12.55 5.27
N ARG A 68 22.27 -12.45 5.16
CA ARG A 68 23.24 -13.36 5.83
C ARG A 68 23.14 -13.42 7.36
N GLU A 69 22.63 -12.35 7.98
CA GLU A 69 22.39 -12.30 9.43
C GLU A 69 21.32 -13.31 9.87
N ASN A 70 20.37 -13.62 8.98
CA ASN A 70 19.30 -14.57 9.22
C ASN A 70 19.63 -15.94 8.58
N LYS A 71 20.25 -16.83 9.37
CA LYS A 71 20.65 -18.17 8.91
C LYS A 71 19.47 -19.01 8.40
N GLU A 72 18.30 -18.91 9.03
CA GLU A 72 17.10 -19.65 8.60
C GLU A 72 16.59 -19.19 7.23
N LEU A 73 16.59 -17.89 6.96
CA LEU A 73 16.19 -17.34 5.65
C LEU A 73 17.15 -17.81 4.56
N THR A 74 18.46 -17.74 4.81
CA THR A 74 19.48 -18.10 3.81
C THR A 74 19.58 -19.60 3.53
N ALA A 75 19.21 -20.44 4.50
CA ALA A 75 19.12 -21.89 4.36
C ALA A 75 17.87 -22.37 3.59
N SER A 76 16.89 -21.49 3.36
CA SER A 76 15.62 -21.85 2.73
C SER A 76 15.81 -22.30 1.26
N SER A 77 15.34 -23.50 0.94
CA SER A 77 15.33 -24.05 -0.42
C SER A 77 14.08 -23.64 -1.21
N ASN A 78 12.98 -23.31 -0.52
CA ASN A 78 11.68 -22.99 -1.10
C ASN A 78 11.26 -21.52 -0.88
N ARG A 79 10.58 -20.91 -1.86
CA ARG A 79 10.11 -19.51 -1.82
C ARG A 79 9.00 -19.30 -0.79
N GLU A 80 8.06 -20.22 -0.64
CA GLU A 80 6.99 -20.07 0.36
C GLU A 80 7.56 -20.12 1.79
N ILE A 81 8.54 -20.99 2.04
CA ILE A 81 9.24 -21.07 3.34
C ILE A 81 10.00 -19.77 3.59
N LEU A 82 10.69 -19.25 2.57
CA LEU A 82 11.41 -17.98 2.66
C LEU A 82 10.45 -16.82 2.99
N GLU A 83 9.30 -16.73 2.34
CA GLU A 83 8.30 -15.69 2.61
C GLU A 83 7.76 -15.79 4.04
N GLN A 84 7.41 -17.00 4.49
CA GLN A 84 6.95 -17.23 5.85
C GLN A 84 8.02 -16.83 6.89
N LEU A 85 9.27 -17.24 6.67
CA LEU A 85 10.37 -16.92 7.58
C LEU A 85 10.72 -15.43 7.55
N TYR A 86 10.60 -14.77 6.41
CA TYR A 86 10.76 -13.31 6.32
C TYR A 86 9.69 -12.59 7.15
N VAL A 87 8.43 -12.99 7.04
CA VAL A 87 7.36 -12.43 7.88
C VAL A 87 7.64 -12.71 9.36
N LYS A 88 8.02 -13.94 9.71
CA LYS A 88 8.29 -14.36 11.09
C LYS A 88 9.45 -13.61 11.74
N HIS A 89 10.59 -13.52 11.05
CA HIS A 89 11.86 -13.10 11.64
C HIS A 89 12.23 -11.64 11.31
N VAL A 90 11.59 -11.03 10.31
CA VAL A 90 11.85 -9.64 9.91
C VAL A 90 10.63 -8.75 10.16
N MET A 91 9.47 -9.06 9.56
CA MET A 91 8.32 -8.14 9.63
C MET A 91 7.58 -8.19 10.97
N SER A 92 7.40 -9.37 11.57
CA SER A 92 6.67 -9.54 12.84
C SER A 92 7.35 -8.82 14.02
N PRO A 93 8.69 -8.90 14.21
CA PRO A 93 9.37 -8.11 15.24
C PRO A 93 9.26 -6.60 15.02
N LEU A 94 9.24 -6.16 13.75
CA LEU A 94 9.19 -4.75 13.39
C LEU A 94 7.79 -4.13 13.46
N LEU A 95 6.73 -4.90 13.20
CA LEU A 95 5.34 -4.41 13.18
C LEU A 95 4.54 -4.78 14.44
N GLY A 96 5.14 -5.58 15.32
CA GLY A 96 4.49 -6.10 16.52
C GLY A 96 3.81 -7.44 16.24
N PRO A 97 4.17 -8.53 16.96
CA PRO A 97 3.60 -9.86 16.74
C PRO A 97 2.07 -9.93 16.88
N LYS A 98 1.46 -9.02 17.64
CA LYS A 98 0.00 -8.91 17.79
C LYS A 98 -0.75 -8.58 16.49
N HIS A 99 -0.07 -7.97 15.51
CA HIS A 99 -0.67 -7.49 14.26
C HIS A 99 -0.21 -8.27 13.03
N VAL A 100 0.53 -9.38 13.21
CA VAL A 100 1.11 -10.13 12.10
C VAL A 100 0.78 -11.61 12.25
N ASP A 101 -0.01 -12.15 11.32
CA ASP A 101 -0.19 -13.60 11.18
C ASP A 101 0.90 -14.15 10.26
N VAL A 102 1.78 -14.98 10.81
CA VAL A 102 2.87 -15.65 10.07
C VAL A 102 2.32 -16.74 9.15
N GLY A 103 1.14 -17.28 9.46
CA GLY A 103 0.55 -18.42 8.79
C GLY A 103 1.26 -19.73 9.08
N ILE A 104 0.62 -20.82 8.66
CA ILE A 104 1.08 -22.20 8.82
C ILE A 104 1.24 -22.83 7.45
N ARG A 105 2.36 -23.51 7.23
CA ARG A 105 2.60 -24.23 5.98
C ARG A 105 1.86 -25.56 6.00
N VAL A 106 1.13 -25.86 4.93
CA VAL A 106 0.45 -27.14 4.72
C VAL A 106 0.90 -27.73 3.39
N LEU A 107 1.11 -29.05 3.37
CA LEU A 107 1.50 -29.76 2.16
C LEU A 107 0.31 -29.92 1.23
N VAL A 108 0.54 -29.91 -0.08
CA VAL A 108 -0.51 -30.07 -1.08
C VAL A 108 -0.06 -31.02 -2.18
N THR A 109 -1.03 -31.72 -2.77
CA THR A 109 -0.82 -32.51 -3.98
C THR A 109 -0.86 -31.62 -5.22
N LYS A 110 -0.24 -32.08 -6.31
CA LYS A 110 -0.31 -31.38 -7.62
C LYS A 110 -1.74 -31.36 -8.15
N GLU A 111 -2.49 -32.43 -7.89
CA GLU A 111 -3.87 -32.63 -8.27
C GLU A 111 -4.79 -31.63 -7.56
N PHE A 112 -4.56 -31.39 -6.25
CA PHE A 112 -5.24 -30.31 -5.52
C PHE A 112 -5.06 -28.95 -6.21
N LEU A 113 -3.82 -28.56 -6.54
CA LEU A 113 -3.56 -27.25 -7.17
C LEU A 113 -4.17 -27.14 -8.58
N LYS A 114 -4.20 -28.22 -9.35
CA LYS A 114 -4.89 -28.27 -10.65
C LYS A 114 -6.40 -28.08 -10.49
N SER A 115 -7.01 -28.76 -9.53
CA SER A 115 -8.45 -28.63 -9.24
C SER A 115 -8.81 -27.25 -8.73
N VAL A 116 -7.96 -26.66 -7.88
CA VAL A 116 -8.10 -25.26 -7.47
C VAL A 116 -8.11 -24.31 -8.67
N GLU A 117 -7.11 -24.35 -9.56
CA GLU A 117 -7.05 -23.47 -10.74
C GLU A 117 -8.33 -23.57 -11.57
N LYS A 118 -8.80 -24.81 -11.81
CA LYS A 118 -10.04 -25.07 -12.55
C LYS A 118 -11.25 -24.45 -11.85
N ASN A 119 -11.40 -24.65 -10.54
CA ASN A 119 -12.55 -24.19 -9.76
C ASN A 119 -12.64 -22.66 -9.70
N VAL A 120 -11.50 -21.96 -9.65
CA VAL A 120 -11.50 -20.50 -9.46
C VAL A 120 -11.50 -19.70 -10.76
N THR A 121 -11.17 -20.32 -11.91
CA THR A 121 -10.93 -19.59 -13.18
C THR A 121 -12.08 -18.66 -13.57
N CYS A 122 -13.35 -19.08 -13.39
CA CYS A 122 -14.52 -18.27 -13.73
C CYS A 122 -14.80 -17.13 -12.74
N HIS A 123 -14.21 -17.15 -11.55
CA HIS A 123 -14.36 -16.12 -10.52
C HIS A 123 -13.26 -15.06 -10.56
N ARG A 124 -12.15 -15.35 -11.25
CA ARG A 124 -11.00 -14.45 -11.37
C ARG A 124 -11.28 -13.38 -12.44
N PRO A 125 -10.86 -12.12 -12.23
CA PRO A 125 -10.95 -11.10 -13.26
C PRO A 125 -10.23 -11.54 -14.56
N ALA A 126 -10.83 -11.30 -15.72
CA ALA A 126 -10.31 -11.82 -16.99
C ALA A 126 -8.81 -11.49 -17.18
N TRP A 127 -8.39 -10.25 -16.97
CA TRP A 127 -7.00 -9.83 -17.11
C TRP A 127 -6.03 -10.52 -16.12
N ARG A 128 -6.51 -10.97 -14.96
CA ARG A 128 -5.74 -11.76 -13.99
C ARG A 128 -5.49 -13.18 -14.48
N VAL A 129 -6.50 -13.80 -15.10
CA VAL A 129 -6.40 -15.12 -15.74
C VAL A 129 -5.41 -15.09 -16.91
N HIS A 130 -5.45 -14.03 -17.70
CA HIS A 130 -4.52 -13.82 -18.83
C HIS A 130 -3.08 -13.58 -18.38
N SER A 131 -2.86 -12.91 -17.24
CA SER A 131 -1.51 -12.60 -16.77
C SER A 131 -0.86 -13.74 -15.98
N SER A 132 -1.64 -14.53 -15.24
CA SER A 132 -1.09 -15.49 -14.26
C SER A 132 -2.02 -16.68 -13.99
N GLN A 133 -1.42 -17.79 -13.54
CA GLN A 133 -2.11 -19.03 -13.15
C GLN A 133 -1.54 -19.55 -11.83
N VAL A 134 -2.27 -20.41 -11.11
CA VAL A 134 -1.73 -21.13 -9.96
C VAL A 134 -0.44 -21.88 -10.33
N ASP A 135 0.59 -21.78 -9.49
CA ASP A 135 1.83 -22.53 -9.66
C ASP A 135 1.66 -23.98 -9.18
N VAL A 136 1.24 -24.86 -10.10
CA VAL A 136 0.96 -26.29 -9.82
C VAL A 136 2.20 -27.13 -9.50
N ASN A 137 3.40 -26.56 -9.56
CA ASN A 137 4.64 -27.27 -9.25
C ASN A 137 5.05 -27.13 -7.77
N ARG A 138 4.24 -26.45 -6.96
CA ARG A 138 4.47 -26.32 -5.52
C ARG A 138 3.92 -27.51 -4.74
N ASP A 139 4.63 -27.86 -3.68
CA ASP A 139 4.30 -28.96 -2.76
C ASP A 139 3.66 -28.46 -1.46
N SER A 140 3.53 -27.15 -1.30
CA SER A 140 3.02 -26.52 -0.09
C SER A 140 2.36 -25.17 -0.36
N VAL A 141 1.43 -24.82 0.53
CA VAL A 141 0.70 -23.54 0.56
C VAL A 141 0.74 -22.97 1.98
N LEU A 142 0.36 -21.70 2.12
CA LEU A 142 0.22 -21.07 3.44
C LEU A 142 -1.24 -20.97 3.83
N ILE A 143 -1.55 -21.38 5.06
CA ILE A 143 -2.84 -21.17 5.70
C ILE A 143 -2.71 -20.00 6.66
N LEU A 144 -3.58 -19.02 6.53
CA LEU A 144 -3.67 -17.83 7.38
C LEU A 144 -5.04 -17.80 8.03
N SER A 145 -5.17 -17.04 9.11
CA SER A 145 -6.48 -16.72 9.66
C SER A 145 -7.25 -15.84 8.68
N ASP A 146 -8.55 -16.10 8.50
CA ASP A 146 -9.41 -15.21 7.73
C ASP A 146 -9.65 -13.94 8.55
N HIS A 147 -8.89 -12.89 8.25
CA HIS A 147 -9.02 -11.59 8.91
C HIS A 147 -10.28 -10.83 8.47
N SER A 148 -11.10 -11.37 7.58
CA SER A 148 -12.38 -10.75 7.18
C SER A 148 -13.59 -11.20 8.02
N ILE A 149 -13.36 -12.09 8.98
CA ILE A 149 -14.39 -12.64 9.89
C ILE A 149 -13.85 -12.74 11.32
N PHE A 150 -14.73 -12.74 12.32
CA PHE A 150 -14.37 -13.21 13.66
C PHE A 150 -14.59 -14.72 13.74
N PRO A 151 -13.61 -15.52 14.16
CA PRO A 151 -13.83 -16.94 14.41
C PRO A 151 -14.71 -17.07 15.66
N ASP A 152 -16.00 -17.28 15.47
CA ASP A 152 -16.92 -17.54 16.57
C ASP A 152 -16.89 -19.01 16.96
N GLY A 153 -16.75 -19.28 18.26
CA GLY A 153 -17.04 -20.59 18.86
C GLY A 153 -18.54 -20.82 19.12
N ASN A 154 -19.43 -19.90 18.70
CA ASN A 154 -20.87 -19.93 19.02
C ASN A 154 -21.76 -19.80 17.78
N LEU A 155 -22.97 -20.38 17.89
CA LEU A 155 -23.94 -20.66 16.82
C LEU A 155 -24.68 -19.43 16.24
N LYS A 156 -24.58 -18.24 16.86
CA LYS A 156 -25.12 -17.00 16.29
C LYS A 156 -24.00 -16.28 15.55
N ARG A 157 -24.06 -16.25 14.21
CA ARG A 157 -23.16 -15.45 13.38
C ARG A 157 -23.47 -13.97 13.62
N GLU A 158 -22.75 -13.34 14.54
CA GLU A 158 -22.75 -11.89 14.67
C GLU A 158 -22.22 -11.27 13.37
N PRO A 159 -22.77 -10.13 12.91
CA PRO A 159 -22.25 -9.48 11.71
C PRO A 159 -20.83 -9.00 11.96
N CYS A 160 -19.91 -9.39 11.08
CA CYS A 160 -18.55 -8.88 11.05
C CYS A 160 -18.36 -7.97 9.83
N ILE A 161 -17.96 -6.73 10.07
CA ILE A 161 -17.51 -5.82 9.02
C ILE A 161 -16.00 -5.68 9.09
N THR A 162 -15.32 -5.85 7.97
CA THR A 162 -13.86 -5.67 7.88
C THR A 162 -13.51 -4.64 6.83
N VAL A 163 -12.57 -3.75 7.17
CA VAL A 163 -12.00 -2.77 6.26
C VAL A 163 -10.59 -3.20 5.88
N GLU A 164 -10.27 -3.20 4.59
CA GLU A 164 -8.89 -3.32 4.08
C GLU A 164 -8.43 -1.95 3.57
N ILE A 165 -7.29 -1.47 4.10
CA ILE A 165 -6.66 -0.21 3.69
C ILE A 165 -5.26 -0.51 3.13
N LYS A 166 -4.93 0.02 1.95
CA LYS A 166 -3.53 0.11 1.47
C LYS A 166 -2.99 1.51 1.75
N PRO A 167 -2.28 1.72 2.87
CA PRO A 167 -1.96 3.06 3.37
C PRO A 167 -0.86 3.78 2.55
N LYS A 168 -0.08 3.03 1.76
CA LYS A 168 1.05 3.58 0.98
C LYS A 168 2.08 4.26 1.90
N CYS A 169 2.93 5.13 1.34
CA CYS A 169 4.05 5.77 2.05
C CYS A 169 3.58 7.02 2.81
N GLY A 170 3.70 7.00 4.13
CA GLY A 170 3.20 8.03 5.05
C GLY A 170 4.17 9.16 5.39
N PHE A 171 5.28 9.32 4.66
CA PHE A 171 6.26 10.38 4.91
C PHE A 171 6.83 10.95 3.61
N LEU A 172 7.39 12.17 3.71
CA LEU A 172 8.16 12.81 2.65
C LEU A 172 9.65 12.47 2.82
N PRO A 173 10.37 12.12 1.73
CA PRO A 173 11.77 11.77 1.82
C PRO A 173 12.63 12.99 2.19
N ILE A 174 13.53 12.80 3.17
CA ILE A 174 14.49 13.82 3.63
C ILE A 174 15.89 13.63 3.04
N SER A 175 16.05 12.64 2.15
CA SER A 175 17.36 12.23 1.62
C SER A 175 18.14 13.39 0.98
N ARG A 176 19.42 13.51 1.34
CA ARG A 176 20.36 14.45 0.70
C ARG A 176 20.73 14.04 -0.74
N PHE A 177 20.34 12.84 -1.17
CA PHE A 177 20.67 12.29 -2.48
C PHE A 177 19.66 12.66 -3.56
N ILE A 178 18.49 13.19 -3.18
CA ILE A 178 17.51 13.77 -4.11
C ILE A 178 18.14 15.00 -4.78
N THR A 179 18.16 14.99 -6.11
CA THR A 179 18.67 16.09 -6.93
C THR A 179 17.79 17.34 -6.85
N GLU A 180 18.35 18.51 -7.17
CA GLU A 180 17.54 19.75 -7.25
C GLU A 180 16.49 19.68 -8.36
N GLU A 181 16.78 18.96 -9.45
CA GLU A 181 15.82 18.67 -10.53
C GLU A 181 14.59 17.91 -10.03
N ASN A 182 14.78 17.07 -9.01
CA ASN A 182 13.73 16.26 -8.38
C ASN A 182 13.25 16.85 -7.04
N ALA A 183 13.52 18.12 -6.74
CA ALA A 183 13.21 18.74 -5.45
C ALA A 183 11.72 18.67 -5.06
N VAL A 184 10.81 18.52 -6.04
CA VAL A 184 9.37 18.30 -5.81
C VAL A 184 9.08 17.14 -4.86
N LYS A 185 9.93 16.10 -4.85
CA LYS A 185 9.80 14.94 -3.94
C LYS A 185 9.85 15.33 -2.46
N ARG A 186 10.48 16.45 -2.12
CA ARG A 186 10.59 16.94 -0.73
C ARG A 186 9.29 17.56 -0.22
N ASN A 187 8.39 17.96 -1.13
CA ASN A 187 7.18 18.71 -0.79
C ASN A 187 5.88 18.01 -1.23
N VAL A 188 5.95 17.08 -2.18
CA VAL A 188 4.79 16.36 -2.71
C VAL A 188 4.96 14.87 -2.43
N VAL A 189 3.94 14.26 -1.82
CA VAL A 189 3.98 12.83 -1.53
C VAL A 189 4.04 11.99 -2.79
N ARG A 190 4.79 10.89 -2.70
CA ARG A 190 4.93 9.92 -3.78
C ARG A 190 3.59 9.39 -4.29
N PHE A 191 2.59 9.21 -3.41
CA PHE A 191 1.25 8.79 -3.82
C PHE A 191 0.62 9.79 -4.80
N ARG A 192 0.64 11.10 -4.49
CA ARG A 192 0.08 12.16 -5.34
C ARG A 192 0.79 12.26 -6.68
N MET A 193 2.13 12.23 -6.69
CA MET A 193 2.88 12.24 -7.95
C MET A 193 2.58 11.00 -8.80
N HIS A 194 2.41 9.84 -8.17
CA HIS A 194 2.09 8.60 -8.88
C HIS A 194 0.65 8.59 -9.43
N GLN A 195 -0.31 9.27 -8.79
CA GLN A 195 -1.65 9.47 -9.36
C GLN A 195 -1.57 10.18 -10.72
N ALA A 196 -0.66 11.16 -10.89
CA ALA A 196 -0.46 11.83 -12.18
C ALA A 196 -0.03 10.85 -13.28
N LEU A 197 0.98 10.01 -13.00
CA LEU A 197 1.42 9.01 -13.97
C LEU A 197 0.33 7.98 -14.28
N LYS A 198 -0.42 7.54 -13.27
CA LYS A 198 -1.53 6.60 -13.48
C LYS A 198 -2.64 7.19 -14.33
N LEU A 199 -2.99 8.46 -14.11
CA LEU A 199 -3.99 9.16 -14.90
C LEU A 199 -3.51 9.32 -16.35
N HIS A 200 -2.26 9.73 -16.54
CA HIS A 200 -1.62 9.82 -17.86
C HIS A 200 -1.63 8.47 -18.60
N ASN A 201 -1.42 7.36 -17.88
CA ASN A 201 -1.47 6.01 -18.44
C ASN A 201 -2.89 5.42 -18.55
N GLN A 202 -3.94 6.18 -18.18
CA GLN A 202 -5.33 5.74 -18.16
C GLN A 202 -5.57 4.51 -17.24
N GLU A 203 -4.74 4.35 -16.20
CA GLU A 203 -4.91 3.32 -15.18
C GLU A 203 -5.98 3.70 -14.13
N ILE A 204 -6.30 4.99 -14.04
CA ILE A 204 -7.34 5.57 -13.18
C ILE A 204 -8.12 6.62 -13.98
N SER A 205 -9.39 6.83 -13.63
CA SER A 205 -10.25 7.84 -14.24
C SER A 205 -10.04 9.25 -13.68
N GLU A 206 -9.62 9.34 -12.42
CA GLU A 206 -9.50 10.59 -11.67
C GLU A 206 -8.44 10.47 -10.57
N TYR A 207 -7.98 11.62 -10.07
CA TYR A 207 -7.12 11.67 -8.90
C TYR A 207 -7.89 11.23 -7.65
N SER A 208 -7.27 10.38 -6.84
CA SER A 208 -7.76 10.16 -5.49
C SER A 208 -7.57 11.43 -4.64
N GLU A 209 -8.58 11.69 -3.81
CA GLU A 209 -8.56 12.71 -2.75
C GLU A 209 -7.68 12.28 -1.57
N TYR A 210 -7.36 10.99 -1.47
CA TYR A 210 -6.60 10.42 -0.37
C TYR A 210 -5.17 10.95 -0.31
N ASN A 211 -4.78 11.41 0.88
CA ASN A 211 -3.40 11.77 1.20
C ASN A 211 -2.85 10.87 2.32
N PRO A 212 -1.80 10.07 2.07
CA PRO A 212 -1.17 9.29 3.12
C PRO A 212 -0.70 10.10 4.32
N LEU A 213 -0.23 11.34 4.16
CA LEU A 213 0.22 12.14 5.32
C LEU A 213 -0.91 12.42 6.30
N ASP A 214 -2.15 12.54 5.82
CA ASP A 214 -3.32 12.74 6.67
C ASP A 214 -3.60 11.46 7.48
N LEU A 215 -3.46 10.28 6.88
CA LEU A 215 -3.64 9.00 7.57
C LEU A 215 -2.55 8.73 8.62
N PHE A 216 -1.32 9.16 8.35
CA PHE A 216 -0.17 8.99 9.23
C PHE A 216 0.10 10.24 10.10
N SER A 217 -0.85 11.17 10.21
CA SER A 217 -0.65 12.44 10.91
C SER A 217 -0.50 12.29 12.43
N GLY A 218 -0.97 11.18 13.00
CA GLY A 218 -1.10 10.98 14.45
C GLY A 218 -2.22 11.82 15.08
N SER A 219 -3.04 12.51 14.28
CA SER A 219 -4.20 13.30 14.73
C SER A 219 -5.52 12.64 14.32
N ARG A 220 -6.54 12.76 15.17
CA ARG A 220 -7.87 12.20 14.90
C ARG A 220 -8.48 12.83 13.65
N GLU A 221 -8.32 14.13 13.49
CA GLU A 221 -8.87 14.91 12.38
C GLU A 221 -8.21 14.55 11.05
N GLY A 222 -6.89 14.34 11.05
CA GLY A 222 -6.15 13.93 9.86
C GLY A 222 -6.55 12.51 9.43
N ILE A 223 -6.62 11.59 10.38
CA ILE A 223 -7.05 10.22 10.11
C ILE A 223 -8.50 10.20 9.58
N GLN A 224 -9.43 10.93 10.22
CA GLN A 224 -10.81 11.04 9.77
C GLN A 224 -10.90 11.51 8.32
N LYS A 225 -10.23 12.63 7.99
CA LYS A 225 -10.15 13.18 6.64
C LYS A 225 -9.61 12.15 5.64
N ALA A 226 -8.59 11.39 6.02
CA ALA A 226 -8.00 10.38 5.17
C ALA A 226 -8.97 9.21 4.90
N ILE A 227 -9.75 8.79 5.90
CA ILE A 227 -10.76 7.74 5.77
C ILE A 227 -11.94 8.20 4.89
N GLU A 228 -12.39 9.45 5.04
CA GLU A 228 -13.42 10.04 4.17
C GLU A 228 -12.95 10.10 2.71
N ALA A 229 -11.70 10.53 2.47
CA ALA A 229 -11.13 10.58 1.14
C ALA A 229 -10.94 9.18 0.50
N LEU A 230 -10.58 8.17 1.32
CA LEU A 230 -10.53 6.76 0.90
C LEU A 230 -11.91 6.22 0.55
N TYR A 231 -12.95 6.62 1.28
CA TYR A 231 -14.32 6.27 0.94
C TYR A 231 -14.79 6.96 -0.36
N ALA A 232 -14.48 8.25 -0.55
CA ALA A 232 -14.86 8.99 -1.74
C ALA A 232 -14.20 8.44 -3.02
N THR A 233 -12.90 8.11 -2.94
CA THR A 233 -12.10 7.62 -4.08
C THR A 233 -11.33 6.34 -3.73
N PRO A 234 -12.02 5.18 -3.61
CA PRO A 234 -11.43 3.96 -3.03
C PRO A 234 -10.25 3.39 -3.81
N GLN A 235 -10.29 3.50 -5.15
CA GLN A 235 -9.31 2.91 -6.06
C GLN A 235 -8.96 1.47 -5.64
N ASN A 236 -7.69 1.15 -5.43
CA ASN A 236 -7.25 -0.12 -4.86
C ASN A 236 -6.78 0.02 -3.40
N ASN A 237 -7.12 1.14 -2.77
CA ASN A 237 -6.66 1.55 -1.45
C ASN A 237 -7.68 1.28 -0.34
N PHE A 238 -8.97 1.12 -0.64
CA PHE A 238 -10.01 0.88 0.35
C PHE A 238 -11.02 -0.17 -0.11
N ARG A 239 -11.29 -1.16 0.74
CA ARG A 239 -12.34 -2.17 0.54
C ARG A 239 -13.07 -2.44 1.85
N VAL A 240 -14.34 -2.80 1.76
CA VAL A 240 -15.13 -3.26 2.92
C VAL A 240 -15.73 -4.62 2.63
N PHE A 241 -15.70 -5.48 3.64
CA PHE A 241 -16.22 -6.84 3.60
C PHE A 241 -17.27 -7.01 4.70
N LEU A 242 -18.39 -7.66 4.38
CA LEU A 242 -19.39 -8.14 5.34
C LEU A 242 -19.31 -9.66 5.40
N ASN A 243 -18.97 -10.21 6.56
CA ASN A 243 -18.81 -11.65 6.77
C ASN A 243 -17.89 -12.29 5.70
N GLY A 244 -16.81 -11.60 5.38
CA GLY A 244 -15.84 -11.93 4.35
C GLY A 244 -16.25 -11.68 2.90
N SER A 245 -17.50 -11.36 2.62
CA SER A 245 -17.95 -11.03 1.25
C SER A 245 -17.70 -9.55 0.99
N ILE A 246 -17.10 -9.20 -0.15
CA ILE A 246 -16.87 -7.79 -0.50
C ILE A 246 -18.21 -7.08 -0.68
N VAL A 247 -18.35 -5.91 -0.07
CA VAL A 247 -19.55 -5.06 -0.14
C VAL A 247 -19.24 -3.64 -0.63
N PHE A 248 -17.97 -3.24 -0.60
CA PHE A 248 -17.52 -1.93 -1.08
C PHE A 248 -16.10 -2.03 -1.64
N GLY A 249 -15.83 -1.29 -2.72
CA GLY A 249 -14.55 -1.35 -3.45
C GLY A 249 -14.46 -2.51 -4.44
N GLY A 250 -13.27 -2.70 -5.04
CA GLY A 250 -13.08 -3.56 -6.20
C GLY A 250 -12.48 -4.93 -5.91
N LEU A 251 -13.09 -5.98 -6.47
CA LEU A 251 -12.55 -7.34 -6.41
C LEU A 251 -11.32 -7.48 -7.32
N GLY A 252 -10.11 -7.60 -6.74
CA GLY A 252 -8.87 -7.87 -7.48
C GLY A 252 -8.31 -6.72 -8.35
N GLY A 253 -8.95 -5.54 -8.34
CA GLY A 253 -8.59 -4.34 -9.10
C GLY A 253 -8.89 -3.03 -8.35
N GLY A 254 -8.76 -1.89 -9.04
CA GLY A 254 -9.18 -0.58 -8.54
C GLY A 254 -10.62 -0.25 -8.93
N THR A 255 -11.30 0.59 -8.16
CA THR A 255 -12.63 1.12 -8.49
C THR A 255 -12.60 2.63 -8.73
N ASN A 256 -13.63 3.10 -9.42
CA ASN A 256 -13.89 4.53 -9.60
C ASN A 256 -14.37 5.16 -8.27
N SER A 257 -14.62 6.47 -8.30
CA SER A 257 -15.27 7.20 -7.22
C SER A 257 -16.62 6.60 -6.81
N THR A 258 -16.97 6.86 -5.55
CA THR A 258 -18.24 6.42 -4.96
C THR A 258 -19.38 7.28 -5.48
N THR A 259 -20.24 6.68 -6.29
CA THR A 259 -21.45 7.33 -6.78
C THR A 259 -22.54 7.34 -5.70
N VAL A 260 -23.57 8.17 -5.89
CA VAL A 260 -24.73 8.24 -4.98
C VAL A 260 -25.36 6.84 -4.77
N GLN A 261 -25.54 6.09 -5.84
CA GLN A 261 -26.13 4.73 -5.78
C GLN A 261 -25.26 3.75 -4.97
N VAL A 262 -23.93 3.82 -5.11
CA VAL A 262 -23.01 2.98 -4.33
C VAL A 262 -23.04 3.40 -2.85
N GLY A 263 -23.12 4.70 -2.58
CA GLY A 263 -23.22 5.23 -1.22
C GLY A 263 -24.53 4.82 -0.52
N GLU A 264 -25.67 4.92 -1.21
CA GLU A 264 -26.98 4.47 -0.69
C GLU A 264 -26.99 2.97 -0.39
N ALA A 265 -26.47 2.15 -1.31
CA ALA A 265 -26.34 0.71 -1.09
C ALA A 265 -25.45 0.38 0.12
N PHE A 266 -24.35 1.12 0.30
CA PHE A 266 -23.46 0.94 1.44
C PHE A 266 -24.10 1.37 2.77
N GLU A 267 -24.83 2.49 2.79
CA GLU A 267 -25.60 2.98 3.94
C GLU A 267 -26.64 1.95 4.42
N ASP A 268 -27.29 1.25 3.48
CA ASP A 268 -28.26 0.19 3.78
C ASP A 268 -27.59 -1.07 4.37
N ILE A 269 -26.39 -1.43 3.88
CA ILE A 269 -25.61 -2.55 4.42
C ILE A 269 -25.25 -2.33 5.89
N LEU A 270 -25.01 -1.07 6.28
CA LEU A 270 -24.66 -0.70 7.66
C LEU A 270 -25.86 -0.69 8.62
N LYS A 271 -27.11 -0.83 8.14
CA LYS A 271 -28.35 -0.69 8.93
C LYS A 271 -28.39 -1.51 10.21
N ASN A 272 -27.91 -2.76 10.16
CA ASN A 272 -27.95 -3.67 11.31
C ASN A 272 -26.63 -3.69 12.10
N PHE A 273 -25.66 -2.85 11.72
CA PHE A 273 -24.33 -2.80 12.32
C PHE A 273 -24.12 -1.49 13.11
N ILE A 274 -24.53 -0.36 12.53
CA ILE A 274 -24.46 0.96 13.13
C ILE A 274 -25.87 1.41 13.52
N GLN A 275 -26.11 1.64 14.81
CA GLN A 275 -27.36 2.14 15.36
C GLN A 275 -27.43 3.67 15.20
N ALA A 276 -27.57 4.12 13.95
CA ALA A 276 -27.77 5.52 13.60
C ALA A 276 -28.92 5.68 12.59
N ASP A 277 -29.47 6.89 12.55
CA ASP A 277 -30.53 7.26 11.61
C ASP A 277 -30.09 7.09 10.15
N ASN A 278 -31.07 6.99 9.26
CA ASN A 278 -30.80 6.89 7.83
C ASN A 278 -30.03 8.11 7.32
N GLY A 279 -28.90 7.87 6.64
CA GLY A 279 -28.00 8.91 6.15
C GLY A 279 -26.87 9.28 7.12
N GLN A 280 -26.82 8.67 8.31
CA GLN A 280 -25.77 8.91 9.31
C GLN A 280 -24.90 7.68 9.59
N ARG A 281 -25.25 6.49 9.07
CA ARG A 281 -24.53 5.25 9.39
C ARG A 281 -23.15 5.22 8.75
N THR A 282 -23.03 5.66 7.51
CA THR A 282 -21.75 5.75 6.79
C THR A 282 -20.79 6.67 7.52
N THR A 283 -21.20 7.90 7.86
CA THR A 283 -20.38 8.85 8.61
C THR A 283 -19.91 8.27 9.94
N SER A 284 -20.83 7.64 10.68
CA SER A 284 -20.53 6.99 11.96
C SER A 284 -19.58 5.79 11.79
N PHE A 285 -19.71 5.02 10.71
CA PHE A 285 -18.80 3.93 10.38
C PHE A 285 -17.39 4.43 10.03
N LEU A 286 -17.27 5.51 9.24
CA LEU A 286 -15.97 6.10 8.92
C LEU A 286 -15.28 6.63 10.19
N GLN A 287 -16.05 7.23 11.11
CA GLN A 287 -15.57 7.63 12.44
C GLN A 287 -15.08 6.42 13.26
N LEU A 288 -15.81 5.30 13.25
CA LEU A 288 -15.39 4.07 13.91
C LEU A 288 -14.03 3.58 13.38
N VAL A 289 -13.84 3.59 12.06
CA VAL A 289 -12.58 3.20 11.43
C VAL A 289 -11.45 4.14 11.85
N ALA A 290 -11.68 5.45 11.79
CA ALA A 290 -10.69 6.46 12.17
C ALA A 290 -10.28 6.35 13.65
N GLU A 291 -11.26 6.22 14.55
CA GLU A 291 -11.02 6.06 15.99
C GLU A 291 -10.21 4.79 16.29
N THR A 292 -10.50 3.71 15.56
CA THR A 292 -9.80 2.43 15.74
C THR A 292 -8.36 2.52 15.28
N ILE A 293 -8.11 3.19 14.15
CA ILE A 293 -6.75 3.44 13.67
C ILE A 293 -5.97 4.24 14.71
N TYR A 294 -6.54 5.34 15.20
CA TYR A 294 -5.93 6.19 16.21
C TYR A 294 -5.62 5.42 17.51
N THR A 295 -6.58 4.67 18.03
CA THR A 295 -6.43 3.94 19.31
C THR A 295 -5.54 2.69 19.20
N SER A 296 -5.42 2.07 18.03
CA SER A 296 -4.62 0.86 17.85
C SER A 296 -3.10 1.09 17.90
N GLY A 297 -2.65 2.29 17.52
CA GLY A 297 -1.23 2.65 17.32
C GLY A 297 -0.53 1.87 16.20
N ALA A 298 -1.26 1.07 15.40
CA ALA A 298 -0.64 0.19 14.41
C ALA A 298 0.08 0.96 13.29
N LEU A 299 -0.46 2.11 12.88
CA LEU A 299 0.13 2.92 11.82
C LEU A 299 1.42 3.64 12.24
N GLU A 300 1.58 3.96 13.52
CA GLU A 300 2.83 4.55 14.04
C GLU A 300 3.98 3.57 13.86
N GLN A 301 3.78 2.32 14.27
CA GLN A 301 4.77 1.27 14.09
C GLN A 301 5.06 1.03 12.60
N LEU A 302 4.03 1.00 11.75
CA LEU A 302 4.22 0.86 10.31
C LEU A 302 5.05 2.01 9.73
N LEU A 303 4.79 3.25 10.15
CA LEU A 303 5.49 4.44 9.67
C LEU A 303 6.99 4.38 10.00
N GLU A 304 7.36 3.93 11.20
CA GLU A 304 8.76 3.77 11.59
C GLU A 304 9.48 2.73 10.70
N VAL A 305 8.80 1.64 10.33
CA VAL A 305 9.35 0.68 9.36
C VAL A 305 9.47 1.27 7.96
N GLN A 306 8.52 2.11 7.53
CA GLN A 306 8.61 2.80 6.24
C GLN A 306 9.81 3.79 6.19
N LYS A 307 10.11 4.45 7.31
CA LYS A 307 11.23 5.40 7.46
C LYS A 307 12.61 4.74 7.47
N LEU A 308 12.71 3.42 7.50
CA LEU A 308 13.97 2.71 7.25
C LEU A 308 14.57 3.08 5.88
N ASP A 309 13.73 3.50 4.92
CA ASP A 309 14.18 4.18 3.71
C ASP A 309 14.65 5.62 4.01
N THR A 310 15.90 5.72 4.45
CA THR A 310 16.57 6.97 4.81
C THR A 310 17.28 7.64 3.63
N TYR A 311 17.57 6.88 2.57
CA TYR A 311 18.37 7.33 1.43
C TYR A 311 17.53 7.72 0.22
N ASP A 312 16.22 7.45 0.24
CA ASP A 312 15.37 7.44 -0.95
C ASP A 312 15.93 6.48 -2.02
N ILE A 313 15.14 6.13 -3.03
CA ILE A 313 15.63 5.28 -4.11
C ILE A 313 16.79 5.93 -4.89
N GLU A 314 16.82 7.26 -5.00
CA GLU A 314 17.91 8.01 -5.64
C GLU A 314 19.25 7.83 -4.92
N GLY A 315 19.26 7.54 -3.61
CA GLY A 315 20.48 7.19 -2.88
C GLY A 315 20.72 5.68 -2.80
N ALA A 316 19.69 4.91 -2.46
CA ALA A 316 19.80 3.48 -2.21
C ALA A 316 20.24 2.68 -3.45
N ILE A 317 19.93 3.17 -4.65
CA ILE A 317 20.34 2.54 -5.91
C ILE A 317 21.87 2.45 -6.07
N HIS A 318 22.63 3.41 -5.52
CA HIS A 318 24.10 3.38 -5.57
C HIS A 318 24.67 2.26 -4.71
N ALA A 319 24.13 2.08 -3.50
CA ALA A 319 24.49 0.98 -2.61
C ALA A 319 24.13 -0.38 -3.22
N TYR A 320 23.03 -0.47 -3.98
CA TYR A 320 22.68 -1.67 -4.74
C TYR A 320 23.78 -2.04 -5.75
N TYR A 321 24.27 -1.09 -6.54
CA TYR A 321 25.35 -1.35 -7.50
C TYR A 321 26.66 -1.80 -6.84
N ASN A 322 26.97 -1.29 -5.64
CA ASN A 322 28.11 -1.78 -4.83
C ASN A 322 27.94 -3.27 -4.49
N ILE A 323 26.74 -3.68 -4.03
CA ILE A 323 26.46 -5.07 -3.60
C ILE A 323 26.59 -6.06 -4.76
N ILE A 324 26.04 -5.71 -5.93
CA ILE A 324 26.10 -6.59 -7.10
C ILE A 324 27.45 -6.54 -7.83
N SER A 325 28.39 -5.73 -7.34
CA SER A 325 29.73 -5.54 -7.93
C SER A 325 29.68 -5.17 -9.41
N GLN A 326 28.69 -4.36 -9.80
CA GLN A 326 28.55 -3.86 -11.16
C GLN A 326 28.79 -2.36 -11.21
N PRO A 327 29.31 -1.84 -12.35
CA PRO A 327 29.42 -0.40 -12.53
C PRO A 327 28.07 0.29 -12.40
N CYS A 328 28.01 1.36 -11.60
CA CYS A 328 26.78 2.10 -11.36
C CYS A 328 26.27 2.77 -12.64
N ILE A 329 25.11 2.32 -13.14
CA ILE A 329 24.49 2.87 -14.36
C ILE A 329 24.05 4.32 -14.13
N VAL A 330 23.55 4.65 -12.93
CA VAL A 330 23.15 6.01 -12.57
C VAL A 330 24.32 7.00 -12.71
N CYS A 331 25.50 6.64 -12.22
CA CYS A 331 26.69 7.48 -12.36
C CYS A 331 27.21 7.59 -13.80
N ARG A 332 26.91 6.60 -14.67
CA ARG A 332 27.28 6.64 -16.09
C ARG A 332 26.37 7.56 -16.90
N GLU A 333 25.09 7.63 -16.55
CA GLU A 333 24.11 8.50 -17.20
C GLU A 333 24.30 9.98 -16.86
N LEU A 334 24.93 10.28 -15.72
CA LEU A 334 25.31 11.64 -15.34
C LEU A 334 26.48 12.11 -16.22
N SER A 335 26.38 13.32 -16.80
CA SER A 335 27.49 13.91 -17.57
C SER A 335 28.74 14.07 -16.69
N LYS A 336 29.94 14.03 -17.28
CA LYS A 336 31.21 14.14 -16.54
C LYS A 336 31.29 15.39 -15.65
N ASP A 337 30.65 16.50 -16.07
CA ASP A 337 30.57 17.75 -15.30
C ASP A 337 29.52 17.72 -14.17
N LYS A 338 28.55 16.79 -14.24
CA LYS A 338 27.52 16.54 -13.22
C LYS A 338 27.84 15.33 -12.33
N LEU A 339 29.06 14.78 -12.39
CA LEU A 339 29.56 13.80 -11.40
C LEU A 339 29.62 14.49 -10.04
N SER A 340 28.47 14.58 -9.39
CA SER A 340 28.35 15.22 -8.11
C SER A 340 29.18 14.42 -7.11
N CYS A 341 30.11 15.07 -6.42
CA CYS A 341 30.82 14.53 -5.24
C CYS A 341 29.83 13.88 -4.23
N ARG A 342 28.55 14.26 -4.29
CA ARG A 342 27.41 13.69 -3.57
C ARG A 342 27.40 12.15 -3.62
N TYR A 343 27.50 11.54 -4.80
CA TYR A 343 27.36 10.07 -4.93
C TYR A 343 28.68 9.32 -4.75
N THR A 344 29.82 9.96 -5.00
CA THR A 344 31.15 9.36 -4.75
C THR A 344 31.26 8.86 -3.32
N SER A 345 30.73 9.62 -2.35
CA SER A 345 30.69 9.21 -0.95
C SER A 345 29.98 7.88 -0.71
N LEU A 346 28.93 7.55 -1.47
CA LEU A 346 28.19 6.27 -1.37
C LEU A 346 28.94 5.10 -2.00
N HIS A 347 29.81 5.34 -2.98
CA HIS A 347 30.63 4.30 -3.58
C HIS A 347 31.89 3.99 -2.76
N SER A 348 32.26 4.89 -1.84
CA SER A 348 33.39 4.71 -0.91
C SER A 348 33.01 4.07 0.43
N ILE A 349 31.72 3.80 0.69
CA ILE A 349 31.30 3.19 1.96
C ILE A 349 31.65 1.70 2.01
N PRO A 350 31.86 1.12 3.20
CA PRO A 350 32.04 -0.32 3.37
C PRO A 350 30.86 -1.13 2.82
N LEU A 351 31.13 -2.34 2.33
CA LEU A 351 30.10 -3.25 1.80
C LEU A 351 28.98 -3.50 2.82
N ASP A 352 29.31 -3.65 4.09
CA ASP A 352 28.33 -3.88 5.16
C ASP A 352 27.35 -2.72 5.32
N GLN A 353 27.82 -1.48 5.12
CA GLN A 353 26.96 -0.31 5.11
C GLN A 353 26.07 -0.29 3.87
N SER A 354 26.60 -0.66 2.70
CA SER A 354 25.79 -0.81 1.48
C SER A 354 24.69 -1.87 1.66
N LEU A 355 25.03 -3.03 2.24
CA LEU A 355 24.09 -4.10 2.56
C LEU A 355 23.00 -3.61 3.50
N LYS A 356 23.34 -2.87 4.56
CA LYS A 356 22.35 -2.28 5.48
C LYS A 356 21.38 -1.34 4.77
N ILE A 357 21.90 -0.41 3.96
CA ILE A 357 21.07 0.57 3.22
C ILE A 357 20.03 -0.15 2.34
N VAL A 358 20.46 -1.15 1.57
CA VAL A 358 19.57 -1.86 0.66
C VAL A 358 18.61 -2.80 1.40
N LYS A 359 19.07 -3.44 2.47
CA LYS A 359 18.21 -4.27 3.34
C LYS A 359 17.08 -3.45 3.94
N ASP A 360 17.42 -2.32 4.54
CA ASP A 360 16.47 -1.37 5.15
C ASP A 360 15.50 -0.82 4.11
N TYR A 361 15.98 -0.49 2.91
CA TYR A 361 15.13 -0.05 1.80
C TYR A 361 14.11 -1.11 1.37
N LEU A 362 14.49 -2.39 1.26
CA LEU A 362 13.57 -3.47 0.86
C LEU A 362 12.55 -3.80 1.95
N ILE A 363 12.93 -3.70 3.22
CA ILE A 363 12.01 -3.80 4.36
C ILE A 363 10.99 -2.65 4.29
N ALA A 364 11.45 -1.41 4.13
CA ALA A 364 10.59 -0.25 3.93
C ALA A 364 9.67 -0.40 2.71
N ALA A 365 10.17 -0.94 1.60
CA ALA A 365 9.37 -1.21 0.41
C ALA A 365 8.27 -2.25 0.65
N THR A 366 8.47 -3.18 1.59
CA THR A 366 7.41 -4.09 2.06
C THR A 366 6.35 -3.31 2.83
N ALA A 367 6.75 -2.51 3.82
CA ALA A 367 5.85 -1.69 4.64
C ALA A 367 5.08 -0.61 3.84
N LYS A 368 5.62 -0.13 2.72
CA LYS A 368 4.95 0.83 1.83
C LYS A 368 3.88 0.19 0.93
N ASP A 369 3.85 -1.14 0.83
CA ASP A 369 3.01 -1.89 -0.12
C ASP A 369 2.09 -2.92 0.55
N CYS A 370 2.13 -3.06 1.88
CA CYS A 370 1.25 -3.93 2.64
C CYS A 370 -0.19 -3.36 2.71
N SER A 371 -1.14 -4.19 3.16
CA SER A 371 -2.47 -3.71 3.60
C SER A 371 -2.64 -3.84 5.11
N LEU A 372 -3.50 -3.01 5.66
CA LEU A 372 -4.05 -3.10 7.01
C LEU A 372 -5.49 -3.64 6.90
N MET A 373 -5.79 -4.73 7.60
CA MET A 373 -7.17 -5.21 7.79
C MET A 373 -7.63 -4.91 9.21
N ILE A 374 -8.78 -4.26 9.33
CA ILE A 374 -9.44 -3.94 10.60
C ILE A 374 -10.82 -4.58 10.60
N SER A 375 -11.02 -5.59 11.43
CA SER A 375 -12.31 -6.28 11.56
C SER A 375 -13.04 -5.78 12.79
N PHE A 376 -14.34 -5.59 12.67
CA PHE A 376 -15.24 -5.14 13.72
C PHE A 376 -16.37 -6.14 13.93
N ARG A 377 -16.80 -6.29 15.19
CA ARG A 377 -18.10 -6.85 15.55
C ARG A 377 -18.71 -6.05 16.70
N PRO A 378 -20.04 -5.87 16.77
CA PRO A 378 -20.68 -5.20 17.89
C PRO A 378 -20.36 -5.93 19.20
N LYS A 379 -20.13 -5.18 20.29
CA LYS A 379 -19.94 -5.78 21.61
C LYS A 379 -21.31 -6.15 22.19
N GLU A 380 -21.50 -7.41 22.56
CA GLU A 380 -22.68 -7.84 23.33
C GLU A 380 -22.51 -7.53 24.82
N ASP A 381 -23.61 -7.10 25.47
CA ASP A 381 -23.65 -6.87 26.91
C ASP A 381 -23.43 -8.18 27.68
N GLY A 382 -22.54 -8.13 28.68
CA GLY A 382 -22.21 -9.28 29.55
C GLY A 382 -21.16 -10.25 28.99
N ARG A 383 -20.70 -10.08 27.75
CA ARG A 383 -19.58 -10.88 27.19
C ARG A 383 -18.24 -10.21 27.52
N LEU A 384 -17.31 -10.99 28.09
CA LEU A 384 -15.93 -10.51 28.25
C LEU A 384 -15.30 -10.35 26.85
N PRO A 385 -14.72 -9.19 26.52
CA PRO A 385 -14.15 -8.98 25.19
C PRO A 385 -12.96 -9.93 24.99
N SER A 386 -12.96 -10.61 23.85
CA SER A 386 -11.88 -11.48 23.42
C SER A 386 -10.77 -10.72 22.69
N HIS A 387 -11.08 -9.52 22.21
CA HIS A 387 -10.19 -8.62 21.50
C HIS A 387 -10.28 -7.20 22.07
N ASN A 388 -9.49 -6.27 21.54
CA ASN A 388 -9.56 -4.87 21.93
C ASN A 388 -10.94 -4.28 21.62
N THR A 389 -11.36 -3.29 22.40
CA THR A 389 -12.64 -2.61 22.20
C THR A 389 -12.44 -1.15 21.85
N VAL A 390 -13.26 -0.64 20.95
CA VAL A 390 -13.35 0.78 20.61
C VAL A 390 -14.77 1.27 20.88
N TYR A 391 -14.91 2.49 21.35
CA TYR A 391 -16.19 3.11 21.65
C TYR A 391 -16.48 4.22 20.64
N LEU A 392 -17.65 4.14 20.00
CA LEU A 392 -18.12 5.10 19.02
C LEU A 392 -19.08 6.07 19.71
N GLY A 393 -18.58 7.27 20.04
CA GLY A 393 -19.35 8.26 20.78
C GLY A 393 -20.59 8.78 20.04
N SER A 394 -20.58 8.82 18.71
CA SER A 394 -21.70 9.32 17.91
C SER A 394 -22.96 8.45 17.99
N THR A 395 -22.82 7.16 18.26
CA THR A 395 -23.96 6.23 18.39
C THR A 395 -24.04 5.55 19.76
N ASN A 396 -23.15 5.89 20.68
CA ASN A 396 -23.02 5.24 21.99
C ASN A 396 -22.86 3.71 21.89
N GLN A 397 -22.18 3.22 20.86
CA GLN A 397 -21.93 1.79 20.64
C GLN A 397 -20.48 1.41 20.95
N ALA A 398 -20.26 0.19 21.42
CA ALA A 398 -18.94 -0.39 21.57
C ALA A 398 -18.75 -1.54 20.57
N PHE A 399 -17.54 -1.67 20.03
CA PHE A 399 -17.17 -2.70 19.07
C PHE A 399 -15.90 -3.41 19.53
N GLU A 400 -15.89 -4.74 19.42
CA GLU A 400 -14.63 -5.49 19.43
C GLU A 400 -13.96 -5.33 18.07
N TYR A 401 -12.64 -5.14 18.08
CA TYR A 401 -11.86 -5.01 16.86
C TYR A 401 -10.57 -5.81 16.90
N LYS A 402 -10.09 -6.19 15.70
CA LYS A 402 -8.77 -6.77 15.51
C LYS A 402 -8.08 -6.12 14.30
N VAL A 403 -6.76 -5.96 14.40
CA VAL A 403 -5.94 -5.25 13.40
C VAL A 403 -4.80 -6.15 12.96
N TYR A 404 -4.70 -6.39 11.65
CA TYR A 404 -3.65 -7.22 11.06
C TYR A 404 -3.05 -6.60 9.82
N PHE A 405 -1.74 -6.74 9.65
CA PHE A 405 -1.05 -6.46 8.41
C PHE A 405 -1.02 -7.69 7.51
N ILE A 406 -1.32 -7.50 6.22
CA ILE A 406 -1.24 -8.52 5.18
C ILE A 406 -0.36 -8.03 4.02
N ASP A 407 -0.05 -8.90 3.05
CA ASP A 407 0.82 -8.61 1.89
C ASP A 407 2.27 -8.23 2.29
N LEU A 408 2.82 -8.89 3.32
CA LEU A 408 4.16 -8.65 3.89
C LEU A 408 5.30 -9.41 3.17
N ASP A 409 5.20 -9.55 1.85
CA ASP A 409 6.09 -10.40 1.06
C ASP A 409 7.48 -9.79 0.85
N LEU A 410 8.52 -10.63 0.96
CA LEU A 410 9.89 -10.25 0.67
C LEU A 410 10.03 -9.69 -0.76
N LYS A 411 10.47 -8.44 -0.87
CA LYS A 411 10.76 -7.80 -2.16
C LYS A 411 12.08 -8.34 -2.74
N PRO A 412 12.11 -8.82 -3.99
CA PRO A 412 13.34 -9.30 -4.64
C PRO A 412 14.37 -8.18 -4.79
N LEU A 413 15.65 -8.48 -4.59
CA LEU A 413 16.74 -7.49 -4.69
C LEU A 413 16.79 -6.81 -6.06
N LYS A 414 16.51 -7.56 -7.14
CA LYS A 414 16.49 -7.03 -8.51
C LYS A 414 15.44 -5.93 -8.71
N LYS A 415 14.42 -5.80 -7.84
CA LYS A 415 13.44 -4.72 -7.95
C LYS A 415 14.03 -3.34 -7.70
N MET A 416 15.24 -3.21 -7.13
CA MET A 416 15.90 -1.91 -6.93
C MET A 416 15.97 -1.09 -8.23
N GLU A 417 16.36 -1.71 -9.34
CA GLU A 417 16.38 -1.07 -10.66
C GLU A 417 14.98 -0.63 -11.10
N ALA A 418 13.98 -1.52 -10.96
CA ALA A 418 12.59 -1.21 -11.32
C ALA A 418 12.00 -0.08 -10.46
N TYR A 419 12.35 -0.02 -9.17
CA TYR A 419 11.93 1.06 -8.28
C TYR A 419 12.55 2.40 -8.69
N TYR A 420 13.83 2.41 -9.06
CA TYR A 420 14.52 3.60 -9.54
C TYR A 420 13.89 4.13 -10.84
N GLU A 421 13.69 3.26 -11.83
CA GLU A 421 13.08 3.63 -13.10
C GLU A 421 11.64 4.14 -12.94
N LEU A 422 10.85 3.48 -12.08
CA LEU A 422 9.48 3.92 -11.81
C LEU A 422 9.46 5.28 -11.10
N ASP A 423 10.39 5.54 -10.18
CA ASP A 423 10.50 6.84 -9.51
C ASP A 423 10.85 7.96 -10.50
N LYS A 424 11.84 7.74 -11.37
CA LYS A 424 12.22 8.67 -12.44
C LYS A 424 11.02 9.02 -13.34
N LYS A 425 10.22 8.02 -13.75
CA LYS A 425 9.00 8.24 -14.55
C LYS A 425 7.95 9.07 -13.82
N ILE A 426 7.71 8.78 -12.54
CA ILE A 426 6.71 9.48 -11.73
C ILE A 426 7.07 10.95 -11.56
N VAL A 427 8.32 11.22 -11.17
CA VAL A 427 8.79 12.58 -10.93
C VAL A 427 8.82 13.37 -12.24
N SER A 428 9.35 12.78 -13.32
CA SER A 428 9.38 13.42 -14.63
C SER A 428 7.97 13.78 -15.12
N CYS A 429 7.01 12.85 -15.03
CA CYS A 429 5.63 13.08 -15.45
C CYS A 429 4.99 14.21 -14.63
N TYR A 430 5.13 14.17 -13.30
CA TYR A 430 4.56 15.18 -12.41
C TYR A 430 5.17 16.57 -12.65
N SER A 431 6.49 16.65 -12.77
CA SER A 431 7.18 17.92 -13.04
C SER A 431 6.82 18.52 -14.40
N GLN A 432 6.57 17.70 -15.42
CA GLN A 432 6.09 18.18 -16.72
C GLN A 432 4.66 18.74 -16.62
N MET A 433 3.77 18.00 -15.95
CA MET A 433 2.39 18.44 -15.73
C MET A 433 2.31 19.81 -15.03
N VAL A 434 3.06 19.98 -13.93
CA VAL A 434 3.10 21.25 -13.18
C VAL A 434 3.65 22.40 -14.03
N LYS A 435 4.65 22.15 -14.88
CA LYS A 435 5.18 23.17 -15.80
C LYS A 435 4.11 23.61 -16.81
N THR A 436 3.39 22.66 -17.40
CA THR A 436 2.33 22.96 -18.36
C THR A 436 1.18 23.75 -17.72
N GLU A 437 0.73 23.38 -16.51
CA GLU A 437 -0.30 24.11 -15.77
C GLU A 437 0.11 25.57 -15.50
N HIS A 438 1.35 25.79 -15.06
CA HIS A 438 1.87 27.15 -14.85
C HIS A 438 2.00 27.96 -16.14
N GLU A 439 2.35 27.34 -17.27
CA GLU A 439 2.40 28.01 -18.57
C GLU A 439 1.01 28.38 -19.07
N THR A 440 0.01 27.51 -18.87
CA THR A 440 -1.39 27.80 -19.21
C THR A 440 -1.96 28.92 -18.32
N ASP A 441 -1.69 28.92 -17.02
CA ASP A 441 -2.15 29.97 -16.11
C ASP A 441 -1.53 31.34 -16.46
N LYS A 442 -0.25 31.36 -16.83
CA LYS A 442 0.42 32.57 -17.33
C LYS A 442 -0.18 33.04 -18.65
N ALA A 443 -0.47 32.15 -19.59
CA ALA A 443 -1.09 32.51 -20.87
C ALA A 443 -2.53 33.06 -20.68
N VAL A 444 -3.30 32.48 -19.76
CA VAL A 444 -4.65 32.96 -19.40
C VAL A 444 -4.58 34.34 -18.74
N THR A 445 -3.62 34.56 -17.83
CA THR A 445 -3.42 35.84 -17.13
C THR A 445 -2.95 36.97 -18.08
N ILE A 446 -2.15 36.64 -19.08
CA ILE A 446 -1.72 37.60 -20.12
C ILE A 446 -2.90 37.96 -21.03
N ASN A 447 -3.77 37.01 -21.36
CA ASN A 447 -4.94 37.25 -22.20
C ASN A 447 -6.06 38.01 -21.47
N SER A 448 -6.20 37.87 -20.15
CA SER A 448 -7.17 38.63 -19.36
C SER A 448 -6.73 40.08 -19.10
N ASN A 449 -5.43 40.36 -19.05
CA ASN A 449 -4.89 41.72 -18.99
C ASN A 449 -4.81 42.42 -20.37
N GLY A 450 -5.07 41.71 -21.47
CA GLY A 450 -5.10 42.25 -22.83
C GLY A 450 -6.45 42.88 -23.26
N SER A 451 -7.46 42.87 -22.39
CA SER A 451 -8.82 43.33 -22.69
C SER A 451 -9.35 44.37 -21.71
N VAL A 452 -8.60 45.44 -21.46
CA VAL A 452 -9.18 46.75 -21.11
C VAL A 452 -8.41 47.82 -21.88
N ARG A 453 -8.96 48.20 -23.04
CA ARG A 453 -8.60 49.46 -23.70
C ARG A 453 -9.25 50.57 -22.89
N ASP A 454 -8.42 51.30 -22.15
CA ASP A 454 -8.75 52.59 -21.54
C ASP A 454 -9.27 53.55 -22.63
N GLN A 455 -10.49 54.04 -22.43
CA GLN A 455 -10.97 55.29 -23.02
C GLN A 455 -11.47 56.17 -21.88
N ARG A 456 -10.95 57.41 -21.86
CA ARG A 456 -11.28 58.57 -20.98
C ARG A 456 -10.50 58.52 -19.67
N TYR A 457 -9.64 59.48 -19.32
CA TYR A 457 -9.85 60.92 -19.34
C TYR A 457 -8.54 61.71 -19.61
N ALA A 458 -8.70 62.86 -20.27
CA ALA A 458 -7.74 63.96 -20.30
C ALA A 458 -8.36 65.16 -19.55
N LEU A 459 -7.51 66.10 -19.07
CA LEU A 459 -7.71 67.34 -18.28
C LEU A 459 -7.12 67.17 -16.87
N GLU A 460 -6.18 67.96 -16.35
CA GLU A 460 -5.62 69.28 -16.68
C GLU A 460 -4.23 69.38 -16.07
N ASP A 461 -3.29 69.99 -16.77
CA ASP A 461 -1.97 70.38 -16.25
C ASP A 461 -1.79 71.87 -16.55
N SER A 462 -2.00 72.74 -15.56
CA SER A 462 -1.44 74.09 -15.54
C SER A 462 -1.53 74.68 -14.13
N LEU A 463 -0.45 75.39 -13.74
CA LEU A 463 -0.32 76.37 -12.66
C LEU A 463 0.04 75.84 -11.24
N PHE A 464 1.32 75.83 -10.88
CA PHE A 464 1.98 76.95 -10.20
C PHE A 464 3.42 76.60 -9.76
N THR A 465 4.33 77.52 -10.07
CA THR A 465 5.69 77.65 -9.58
C THR A 465 5.74 78.19 -8.14
N GLU A 466 6.96 78.23 -7.58
CA GLU A 466 7.39 78.77 -6.27
C GLU A 466 7.22 77.76 -5.11
N GLY A 467 8.21 77.43 -4.29
CA GLY A 467 9.52 78.01 -4.02
C GLY A 467 9.75 77.85 -2.51
N CYS A 468 10.81 77.18 -2.09
CA CYS A 468 11.49 77.45 -0.82
C CYS A 468 12.72 76.56 -0.64
N THR A 469 13.87 77.22 -0.83
CA THR A 469 15.16 76.88 -0.24
C THR A 469 15.08 76.87 1.29
N GLY A 470 15.69 75.87 1.94
CA GLY A 470 15.89 75.88 3.39
C GLY A 470 16.86 74.80 3.85
N LYS A 471 18.13 75.18 3.99
CA LYS A 471 19.24 74.40 4.54
C LYS A 471 19.15 74.22 6.07
N CYS A 472 19.95 73.27 6.55
CA CYS A 472 20.52 73.08 7.90
C CYS A 472 19.58 72.42 8.92
N LYS A 473 20.01 71.43 9.71
CA LYS A 473 21.35 71.01 10.14
C LYS A 473 21.32 69.54 10.54
#